data_AF-A0A3S0DU20-F1
#
_entry.id   AF-A0A3S0DU20-F1
#
_cell.length_a   1.000
_cell.length_b   1.000
_cell.length_c   1.000
_cell.angle_alpha   90.00
_cell.angle_beta   90.00
_cell.angle_gamma   90.00
#
_symmetry.space_group_name_H-M   'P 1'
#
loop_
_entity.id
_entity.type
_entity.pdbx_description
1 polymer ?
#
loop_
_entity_poly.entity_id
_entity_poly.type
_entity_poly.pdbx_seq_one_letter_code
_entity_poly.pdbx_strand_id
1 'polypeptide(L)'
;MPGYKAHISFAGFWYCIVLFIVCRLYDPSTLFLLELAFCIMLGALFPDIDIKSKGQKYIYTGFFIGAIPLLLMKQYILVAFAGWLCCIPMMVKHRGIFHDPLYMSFFIVVSWYVLYLYYPIRAIQYIWHFICFIIGMHSHMLLDYGVMRYVKKLTKHKKKKFK
;
A
#
# COMPACT_ATOMS: atom_id res chain seq x y z
N MET A 1 -14.70 -8.14 -11.60
CA MET A 1 -13.58 -7.25 -11.25
C MET A 1 -12.30 -7.89 -11.74
N PRO A 2 -11.30 -7.10 -12.14
CA PRO A 2 -9.98 -7.63 -12.51
C PRO A 2 -9.48 -8.57 -11.40
N GLY A 3 -8.85 -9.68 -11.77
CA GLY A 3 -8.26 -10.57 -10.76
C GLY A 3 -6.94 -10.03 -10.23
N TYR A 4 -6.43 -10.61 -9.14
CA TYR A 4 -5.13 -10.23 -8.55
C TYR A 4 -3.98 -10.17 -9.58
N LYS A 5 -3.97 -11.07 -10.58
CA LYS A 5 -2.99 -11.08 -11.68
C LYS A 5 -3.03 -9.78 -12.48
N ALA A 6 -4.22 -9.29 -12.81
CA ALA A 6 -4.39 -8.04 -13.55
C ALA A 6 -3.89 -6.84 -12.73
N HIS A 7 -4.18 -6.80 -11.43
CA HIS A 7 -3.67 -5.76 -10.54
C HIS A 7 -2.14 -5.78 -10.44
N ILE A 8 -1.52 -6.96 -10.29
CA ILE A 8 -0.05 -7.09 -10.27
C ILE A 8 0.55 -6.69 -11.62
N SER A 9 -0.01 -7.14 -12.74
CA SER A 9 0.50 -6.78 -14.07
C SER A 9 0.43 -5.27 -14.32
N PHE A 10 -0.67 -4.62 -13.94
CA PHE A 10 -0.81 -3.18 -14.09
C PHE A 10 0.12 -2.40 -13.14
N ALA A 11 0.33 -2.89 -11.92
CA ALA A 11 1.34 -2.35 -11.02
C ALA A 11 2.76 -2.54 -11.57
N GLY A 12 3.05 -3.65 -12.25
CA GLY A 12 4.32 -3.90 -12.94
C GLY A 12 4.61 -2.88 -14.04
N PHE A 13 3.59 -2.46 -14.80
CA PHE A 13 3.73 -1.36 -15.75
C PHE A 13 4.15 -0.05 -15.06
N TRP A 14 3.49 0.30 -13.95
CA TRP A 14 3.85 1.48 -13.17
C TRP A 14 5.24 1.35 -12.53
N TYR A 15 5.64 0.14 -12.13
CA TYR A 15 6.98 -0.12 -11.62
C TYR A 15 8.05 0.17 -12.68
N CYS A 16 7.84 -0.18 -13.94
CA CYS A 16 8.78 0.17 -15.02
C CYS A 16 8.96 1.70 -15.15
N ILE A 17 7.90 2.48 -14.96
CA ILE A 17 7.98 3.95 -14.97
C ILE A 17 8.79 4.45 -13.76
N VAL A 18 8.52 3.92 -12.57
CA VAL A 18 9.29 4.27 -11.36
C VAL A 18 10.76 3.88 -11.51
N LEU A 19 11.04 2.68 -12.02
CA LEU A 19 12.38 2.19 -12.30
C LEU A 19 13.15 3.13 -13.23
N PHE A 20 12.51 3.55 -14.33
CA PHE A 20 13.10 4.50 -15.26
C PHE A 20 13.45 5.83 -14.58
N ILE A 21 12.56 6.37 -13.74
CA ILE A 21 12.81 7.62 -13.02
C ILE A 21 13.93 7.46 -12.00
N VAL A 22 13.86 6.43 -11.14
CA VAL A 22 14.82 6.21 -10.05
C VAL A 22 16.23 5.97 -10.60
N CYS A 23 16.39 5.12 -11.62
CA CYS A 23 17.70 4.87 -12.23
C CYS A 23 18.26 6.08 -13.00
N ARG A 24 17.44 7.10 -13.31
CA ARG A 24 17.91 8.36 -13.92
C ARG A 24 18.33 9.40 -12.89
N LEU A 25 17.81 9.31 -11.67
CA LEU A 25 18.08 10.25 -10.59
C LEU A 25 19.16 9.75 -9.63
N TYR A 26 19.31 8.43 -9.51
CA TYR A 26 20.19 7.76 -8.55
C TYR A 26 20.90 6.57 -9.21
N ASP A 27 21.92 6.04 -8.52
CA ASP A 27 22.54 4.75 -8.81
C ASP A 27 22.07 3.72 -7.76
N PRO A 28 20.84 3.19 -7.89
CA PRO A 28 20.25 2.33 -6.87
C PRO A 28 20.87 0.93 -6.90
N SER A 29 21.05 0.34 -5.71
CA SER A 29 21.39 -1.07 -5.62
C SER A 29 20.24 -1.95 -6.14
N THR A 30 20.56 -3.14 -6.65
CA THR A 30 19.55 -4.12 -7.08
C THR A 30 18.58 -4.47 -5.96
N LEU A 31 19.06 -4.54 -4.72
CA LEU A 31 18.21 -4.81 -3.56
C LEU A 31 17.17 -3.70 -3.36
N PHE A 32 17.57 -2.43 -3.43
CA PHE A 32 16.64 -1.31 -3.31
C PHE A 32 15.56 -1.36 -4.40
N LEU A 33 15.92 -1.69 -5.64
CA LEU A 33 14.95 -1.85 -6.72
C LEU A 33 13.95 -2.98 -6.45
N LEU A 34 14.41 -4.12 -5.94
CA LEU A 34 13.53 -5.24 -5.55
C LEU A 34 12.59 -4.85 -4.40
N GLU A 35 13.06 -4.05 -3.44
CA GLU A 35 12.20 -3.52 -2.37
C GLU A 35 11.10 -2.60 -2.93
N LEU A 36 11.43 -1.73 -3.89
CA LEU A 36 10.44 -0.88 -4.56
C LEU A 36 9.41 -1.70 -5.34
N ALA A 37 9.86 -2.75 -6.05
CA ALA A 37 9.00 -3.70 -6.75
C ALA A 37 8.05 -4.40 -5.77
N PHE A 38 8.55 -4.81 -4.61
CA PHE A 38 7.74 -5.41 -3.57
C PHE A 38 6.69 -4.43 -3.04
N CYS A 39 7.08 -3.19 -2.73
CA CYS A 39 6.16 -2.16 -2.20
C CYS A 39 5.03 -1.80 -3.19
N ILE A 40 5.33 -1.65 -4.48
CA ILE A 40 4.30 -1.32 -5.47
C ILE A 40 3.34 -2.49 -5.72
N MET A 41 3.84 -3.73 -5.75
CA MET A 41 2.98 -4.92 -5.85
C MET A 41 2.11 -5.09 -4.60
N LEU A 42 2.68 -4.87 -3.42
CA LEU A 42 1.96 -4.94 -2.15
C LEU A 42 0.85 -3.88 -2.12
N GLY A 43 1.16 -2.64 -2.50
CA GLY A 43 0.19 -1.55 -2.62
C GLY A 43 -0.94 -1.89 -3.59
N ALA A 44 -0.66 -2.57 -4.70
CA ALA A 44 -1.67 -2.98 -5.68
C ALA A 44 -2.59 -4.11 -5.21
N LEU A 45 -2.18 -4.90 -4.22
CA LEU A 45 -3.01 -5.93 -3.59
C LEU A 45 -3.73 -5.42 -2.34
N PHE A 46 -3.22 -4.37 -1.72
CA PHE A 46 -3.68 -3.90 -0.41
C PHE A 46 -5.15 -3.45 -0.36
N PRO A 47 -5.73 -2.75 -1.35
CA PRO A 47 -7.14 -2.35 -1.29
C PRO A 47 -8.11 -3.52 -1.06
N ASP A 48 -7.78 -4.71 -1.60
CA ASP A 48 -8.56 -5.94 -1.47
C ASP A 48 -8.26 -6.74 -0.20
N ILE A 49 -7.55 -6.16 0.77
CA ILE A 49 -7.33 -6.77 2.08
C ILE A 49 -8.65 -6.94 2.87
N ASP A 50 -9.70 -6.22 2.48
CA ASP A 50 -11.05 -6.24 3.05
C ASP A 50 -11.96 -7.36 2.48
N ILE A 51 -11.50 -8.16 1.51
CA ILE A 51 -12.26 -9.27 0.92
C ILE A 51 -11.49 -10.58 0.86
N LYS A 52 -12.23 -11.70 0.87
CA LYS A 52 -11.66 -13.04 0.65
C LYS A 52 -11.11 -13.17 -0.77
N SER A 53 -9.83 -12.91 -0.94
CA SER A 53 -9.12 -12.95 -2.22
C SER A 53 -7.76 -13.64 -2.09
N LYS A 54 -7.16 -14.01 -3.24
CA LYS A 54 -5.77 -14.51 -3.25
C LYS A 54 -4.78 -13.43 -2.77
N GLY A 55 -5.03 -12.16 -3.11
CA GLY A 55 -4.23 -11.02 -2.63
C GLY A 55 -4.25 -10.90 -1.11
N GLN A 56 -5.45 -10.97 -0.52
CA GLN A 56 -5.63 -11.03 0.93
C GLN A 56 -4.85 -12.20 1.53
N LYS A 57 -4.99 -13.41 0.98
CA LYS A 57 -4.26 -14.58 1.48
C LYS A 57 -2.74 -14.34 1.50
N TYR A 58 -2.17 -13.78 0.43
CA TYR A 58 -0.74 -13.48 0.40
C TYR A 58 -0.32 -12.48 1.47
N ILE A 59 -1.08 -11.40 1.67
CA ILE A 59 -0.80 -10.39 2.70
C ILE A 59 -0.84 -11.01 4.10
N TYR A 60 -1.89 -11.76 4.44
CA TYR A 60 -2.03 -12.38 5.77
C TYR A 60 -1.01 -13.50 6.00
N THR A 61 -0.66 -14.28 4.99
CA THR A 61 0.44 -15.24 5.08
C THR A 61 1.77 -14.52 5.37
N GLY A 62 2.02 -13.38 4.71
CA GLY A 62 3.19 -12.54 4.98
C GLY A 62 3.23 -12.05 6.43
N PHE A 63 2.11 -11.52 6.94
CA PHE A 63 1.99 -11.12 8.34
C PHE A 63 2.26 -12.28 9.30
N PHE A 64 1.68 -13.46 9.02
CA PHE A 64 1.88 -14.65 9.85
C PHE A 64 3.35 -15.09 9.89
N ILE A 65 4.01 -15.16 8.73
CA ILE A 65 5.44 -15.51 8.65
C ILE A 65 6.30 -14.45 9.36
N GLY A 66 6.00 -13.17 9.18
CA GLY A 66 6.71 -12.07 9.84
C GLY A 66 6.53 -12.03 11.36
N ALA A 67 5.44 -12.59 11.88
CA ALA A 67 5.22 -12.69 13.33
C ALA A 67 6.13 -13.74 14.00
N ILE A 68 6.56 -14.78 13.29
CA ILE A 68 7.41 -15.87 13.82
C ILE A 68 8.70 -15.32 14.45
N PRO A 69 9.56 -14.54 13.74
CA PRO A 69 10.79 -14.02 14.34
C PRO A 69 10.52 -13.10 15.53
N LEU A 70 9.45 -12.30 15.50
CA LEU A 70 9.07 -11.45 16.64
C LEU A 70 8.71 -12.29 17.87
N LEU A 71 7.98 -13.39 17.70
CA LEU A 71 7.68 -14.33 18.78
C LEU A 71 8.94 -14.99 19.35
N LEU A 72 9.87 -15.40 18.49
CA LEU A 72 11.16 -15.97 18.92
C LEU A 72 11.99 -14.95 19.71
N MET A 73 11.91 -13.67 19.34
CA MET A 73 12.54 -12.54 20.06
C MET A 73 11.74 -12.08 21.29
N LYS A 74 10.68 -12.80 21.67
CA LYS A 74 9.78 -12.46 22.80
C LYS A 74 9.10 -11.10 22.68
N GLN A 75 8.93 -10.58 21.46
CA GLN A 75 8.29 -9.29 21.16
C GLN A 75 6.76 -9.44 21.10
N TYR A 76 6.15 -9.97 22.17
CA TYR A 76 4.73 -10.33 22.19
C TYR A 76 3.79 -9.14 21.98
N ILE A 77 4.17 -7.98 22.52
CA ILE A 77 3.39 -6.74 22.39
C ILE A 77 3.28 -6.32 20.92
N LEU A 78 4.39 -6.35 20.17
CA LEU A 78 4.40 -6.01 18.74
C LEU A 78 3.52 -6.98 17.94
N VAL A 79 3.58 -8.28 18.25
CA VAL A 79 2.74 -9.29 17.58
C VAL A 79 1.27 -9.08 17.90
N ALA A 80 0.92 -8.77 19.15
CA ALA A 80 -0.45 -8.49 19.55
C ALA A 80 -1.01 -7.26 18.83
N PHE A 81 -0.25 -6.17 18.76
CA PHE A 81 -0.65 -4.97 18.00
C PHE A 81 -0.78 -5.26 16.51
N ALA A 82 0.18 -5.96 15.90
CA ALA A 82 0.13 -6.32 14.49
C ALA A 82 -1.09 -7.20 14.19
N GLY A 83 -1.35 -8.22 15.01
CA GLY A 83 -2.52 -9.08 14.88
C GLY A 83 -3.84 -8.32 15.01
N TRP A 84 -3.93 -7.41 15.99
CA TRP A 84 -5.11 -6.56 16.15
C TRP A 84 -5.35 -5.65 14.93
N LEU A 85 -4.29 -5.05 14.38
CA LEU A 85 -4.39 -4.26 13.14
C LEU A 85 -4.82 -5.12 11.95
N CYS A 86 -4.35 -6.37 11.86
CA CYS A 86 -4.79 -7.31 10.83
C CYS A 86 -6.28 -7.66 10.92
N CYS A 87 -6.93 -7.54 12.08
CA CYS A 87 -8.37 -7.76 12.20
C CYS A 87 -9.20 -6.61 11.60
N ILE A 88 -8.66 -5.38 11.54
CA ILE A 88 -9.41 -4.18 11.10
C ILE A 88 -9.99 -4.34 9.68
N PRO A 89 -9.21 -4.78 8.66
CA PRO A 89 -9.76 -5.02 7.32
C PRO A 89 -10.95 -5.97 7.27
N MET A 90 -11.03 -6.95 8.17
CA MET A 90 -12.11 -7.93 8.17
C MET A 90 -13.43 -7.36 8.68
N MET A 91 -13.39 -6.23 9.39
CA MET A 91 -14.57 -5.61 10.01
C MET A 91 -15.20 -4.51 9.15
N VAL A 92 -14.56 -4.10 8.06
CA VAL A 92 -15.05 -3.01 7.21
C VAL A 92 -15.84 -3.55 6.01
N LYS A 93 -16.71 -2.70 5.47
CA LYS A 93 -17.44 -3.01 4.23
C LYS A 93 -16.48 -2.99 3.05
N HIS A 94 -16.62 -3.97 2.15
CA HIS A 94 -15.93 -3.96 0.87
C HIS A 94 -16.22 -2.67 0.09
N ARG A 95 -15.19 -2.12 -0.56
CA ARG A 95 -15.19 -0.82 -1.24
C ARG A 95 -15.48 0.38 -0.31
N GLY A 96 -15.23 0.21 0.98
CA GLY A 96 -15.25 1.25 1.99
C GLY A 96 -13.94 2.04 2.02
N ILE A 97 -13.35 2.16 3.21
CA ILE A 97 -12.16 2.99 3.45
C ILE A 97 -10.94 2.56 2.63
N PHE A 98 -10.72 1.25 2.44
CA PHE A 98 -9.58 0.72 1.67
C PHE A 98 -9.67 1.00 0.17
N HIS A 99 -10.83 1.44 -0.32
CA HIS A 99 -11.05 1.84 -1.71
C HIS A 99 -11.46 3.31 -1.86
N ASP A 100 -11.15 4.14 -0.86
CA ASP A 100 -11.16 5.58 -0.98
C ASP A 100 -9.71 6.09 -1.17
N PRO A 101 -9.38 6.64 -2.36
CA PRO A 101 -8.01 7.00 -2.68
C PRO A 101 -7.46 8.12 -1.79
N LEU A 102 -8.30 9.04 -1.30
CA LEU A 102 -7.83 10.15 -0.49
C LEU A 102 -7.61 9.72 0.95
N TYR A 103 -8.53 8.95 1.53
CA TYR A 103 -8.37 8.43 2.89
C TYR A 103 -7.15 7.53 3.01
N MET A 104 -6.95 6.64 2.03
CA MET A 104 -5.81 5.74 2.04
C MET A 104 -4.48 6.47 1.86
N SER A 105 -4.38 7.38 0.88
CA SER A 105 -3.16 8.17 0.70
C SER A 105 -2.87 9.03 1.94
N PHE A 106 -3.89 9.60 2.58
CA PHE A 106 -3.72 10.31 3.83
C PHE A 106 -3.14 9.42 4.92
N PHE A 107 -3.68 8.20 5.13
CA PHE A 107 -3.17 7.28 6.13
C PHE A 107 -1.73 6.86 5.87
N ILE A 108 -1.37 6.61 4.60
CA ILE A 108 0.00 6.24 4.20
C ILE A 108 0.98 7.42 4.39
N VAL A 109 0.56 8.65 4.09
CA VAL A 109 1.39 9.85 4.31
C VAL A 109 1.55 10.14 5.80
N VAL A 110 0.50 9.96 6.60
CA VAL A 110 0.58 10.12 8.06
C VAL A 110 1.51 9.08 8.67
N SER A 111 1.47 7.82 8.24
CA SER A 111 2.37 6.79 8.76
C SER A 111 3.84 7.06 8.38
N TRP A 112 4.10 7.56 7.18
CA TRP A 112 5.43 8.07 6.80
C TRP A 112 5.85 9.25 7.67
N TYR A 113 4.95 10.21 7.91
CA TYR A 113 5.26 11.39 8.71
C TYR A 113 5.54 11.03 10.18
N VAL A 114 4.81 10.08 10.75
CA VAL A 114 5.11 9.52 12.08
C VAL A 114 6.51 8.90 12.07
N LEU A 115 6.85 8.10 11.06
CA LEU A 115 8.21 7.56 10.93
C LEU A 115 9.26 8.68 10.84
N TYR A 116 8.97 9.79 10.16
CA TYR A 116 9.84 10.94 10.06
C TYR A 116 10.07 11.64 11.41
N LEU A 117 9.04 11.78 12.24
CA LEU A 117 9.15 12.40 13.56
C LEU A 117 10.05 11.60 14.51
N TYR A 118 10.00 10.27 14.46
CA TYR A 118 10.78 9.41 15.37
C TYR A 118 12.13 8.94 14.78
N TYR A 119 12.22 8.80 13.46
CA TYR A 119 13.38 8.26 12.74
C TYR A 119 13.61 8.99 11.40
N PRO A 120 13.97 10.29 11.43
CA PRO A 120 13.98 11.15 10.24
C PRO A 120 14.87 10.64 9.11
N ILE A 121 16.08 10.16 9.43
CA ILE A 121 17.02 9.60 8.44
C ILE A 121 16.41 8.39 7.74
N ARG A 122 15.80 7.47 8.49
CA ARG A 122 15.16 6.27 7.93
C ARG A 122 13.92 6.63 7.12
N ALA A 123 13.13 7.60 7.57
CA ALA A 123 11.94 8.05 6.84
C ALA A 123 12.29 8.63 5.46
N ILE A 124 13.37 9.41 5.38
CA ILE A 124 13.88 9.93 4.10
C ILE A 124 14.33 8.77 3.21
N GLN A 125 15.06 7.79 3.76
CA GLN A 125 15.51 6.61 3.01
C GLN A 125 14.33 5.80 2.44
N TYR A 126 13.24 5.68 3.19
CA TYR A 126 12.07 4.89 2.77
C TYR A 126 11.04 5.68 1.95
N ILE A 127 11.27 6.96 1.63
CA ILE A 127 10.27 7.78 0.94
C ILE A 127 9.80 7.14 -0.38
N TRP A 128 10.72 6.53 -1.14
CA TRP A 128 10.41 5.84 -2.39
C TRP A 128 9.55 4.59 -2.18
N HIS A 129 9.71 3.87 -1.06
CA HIS A 129 8.88 2.73 -0.70
C HIS A 129 7.42 3.15 -0.47
N PHE A 130 7.20 4.26 0.26
CA PHE A 130 5.87 4.82 0.48
C PHE A 130 5.23 5.32 -0.82
N ILE A 131 6.00 6.00 -1.68
CA ILE A 131 5.55 6.45 -3.00
C ILE A 131 5.14 5.23 -3.86
N CYS A 132 5.97 4.20 -3.92
CA CYS A 132 5.69 2.97 -4.67
C CYS A 132 4.40 2.30 -4.19
N PHE A 133 4.21 2.20 -2.86
CA PHE A 133 2.99 1.64 -2.29
C PHE A 133 1.75 2.45 -2.68
N ILE A 134 1.82 3.79 -2.61
CA ILE A 134 0.74 4.69 -3.03
C ILE A 134 0.42 4.52 -4.53
N ILE A 135 1.44 4.44 -5.39
CA ILE A 135 1.26 4.21 -6.84
C ILE A 135 0.57 2.86 -7.08
N GLY A 136 1.03 1.80 -6.42
CA GLY A 136 0.42 0.47 -6.50
C GLY A 136 -1.05 0.50 -6.12
N MET A 137 -1.36 1.11 -4.98
CA MET A 137 -2.73 1.27 -4.49
C MET A 137 -3.62 2.07 -5.45
N HIS A 138 -3.11 3.19 -5.99
CA HIS A 138 -3.86 3.96 -6.98
C HIS A 138 -4.04 3.21 -8.30
N SER A 139 -3.06 2.43 -8.73
CA SER A 139 -3.16 1.58 -9.92
C SER A 139 -4.28 0.55 -9.78
N HIS A 140 -4.44 -0.04 -8.59
CA HIS A 140 -5.54 -0.94 -8.28
C HIS A 140 -6.88 -0.24 -8.45
N MET A 141 -7.09 0.89 -7.75
CA MET A 141 -8.37 1.61 -7.79
C MET A 141 -8.69 2.16 -9.18
N LEU A 142 -7.67 2.56 -9.94
CA LEU A 142 -7.84 3.03 -11.31
C LEU A 142 -8.37 1.91 -12.21
N LEU A 143 -7.82 0.71 -12.09
CA LEU A 143 -8.27 -0.47 -12.83
C LEU A 143 -9.69 -0.89 -12.41
N ASP A 144 -9.99 -0.77 -11.12
CA ASP A 144 -11.25 -1.24 -10.55
C ASP A 144 -12.45 -0.31 -10.83
N TYR A 145 -12.21 1.00 -10.85
CA TYR A 145 -13.23 2.01 -11.10
C TYR A 145 -13.27 2.52 -12.54
N GLY A 146 -12.16 2.42 -13.27
CA GLY A 146 -11.94 3.16 -14.52
C GLY A 146 -11.67 4.64 -14.29
N VAL A 147 -11.03 5.27 -15.29
CA VAL A 147 -10.50 6.65 -15.21
C VAL A 147 -11.55 7.67 -14.74
N MET A 148 -12.72 7.71 -15.38
CA MET A 148 -13.73 8.73 -15.09
C MET A 148 -14.28 8.65 -13.66
N ARG A 149 -14.59 7.44 -13.17
CA ARG A 149 -15.15 7.25 -11.84
C ARG A 149 -14.08 7.46 -10.77
N TYR A 150 -12.84 7.07 -11.05
CA TYR A 150 -11.70 7.33 -10.19
C TYR A 150 -11.43 8.83 -10.00
N VAL A 151 -11.39 9.61 -11.08
CA VAL A 151 -11.24 11.08 -11.02
C VAL A 151 -12.40 11.73 -10.26
N LYS A 152 -13.64 11.24 -10.45
CA LYS A 152 -14.78 11.71 -9.65
C LYS A 152 -14.57 11.45 -8.15
N LYS A 153 -14.02 10.31 -7.73
CA LYS A 153 -13.73 10.05 -6.31
C LYS A 153 -12.68 11.01 -5.74
N LEU A 154 -11.62 11.30 -6.50
CA LEU A 154 -10.60 12.28 -6.11
C LEU A 154 -11.16 13.71 -5.96
N THR A 155 -12.19 14.06 -6.73
CA THR A 155 -12.79 15.41 -6.72
C THR A 155 -14.02 15.55 -5.83
N LYS A 156 -14.72 14.45 -5.49
CA LYS A 156 -15.97 14.46 -4.70
C LYS A 156 -15.80 15.06 -3.30
N HIS A 157 -14.61 14.94 -2.70
CA HIS A 157 -14.33 15.56 -1.39
C HIS A 157 -14.30 17.10 -1.44
N LYS A 158 -14.06 17.72 -2.61
CA LYS A 158 -14.08 19.18 -2.74
C LYS A 158 -15.49 19.79 -2.75
N LYS A 159 -16.53 19.02 -3.13
CA LYS A 159 -17.91 19.55 -3.30
C LYS A 159 -18.78 19.50 -2.05
N LYS A 160 -18.36 18.84 -0.97
CA LYS A 160 -19.14 18.72 0.28
C LYS A 160 -18.91 19.85 1.30
N LYS A 161 -18.05 20.82 1.00
CA LYS A 161 -17.63 21.90 1.94
C LYS A 161 -18.28 23.28 1.71
N PHE A 162 -19.30 23.40 0.86
CA PHE A 162 -19.99 24.67 0.59
C PHE A 162 -21.51 24.53 0.47
N LYS A 163 -22.14 23.89 1.45
CA LYS A 163 -23.58 24.01 1.71
C LYS A 163 -23.81 24.04 3.20
#